data_AF-A0A9X1Q750-F1
#
_entry.id   AF-A0A9X1Q750-F1
#
_cell.length_a   1.000
_cell.length_b   1.000
_cell.length_c   1.000
_cell.angle_alpha   90.00
_cell.angle_beta   90.00
_cell.angle_gamma   90.00
#
_symmetry.space_group_name_H-M   'P 1'
#
loop_
_entity.id
_entity.type
_entity.pdbx_description
1 polymer ?
#
loop_
_entity_poly.entity_id
_entity_poly.type
_entity_poly.pdbx_seq_one_letter_code
_entity_poly.pdbx_strand_id
1 'polypeptide(L)'
;GGGGGFSGTAGIGRLFNDILGGQISWLIPFAAIACVGGLVLCGRAPRTDLTRAALLLWGGWTALHYLTFAMAEGTMHPYYTTALAPGIAALCGGGGVMLLRAFRSDRRWAWVLPAGLAVTAVWAVVLLRRASGWNTWLWPVIAVVMALAIVGLLVFRSASGNRLRLLAVSVTAAIVAAVAGPAAYAWSVPSGSGGGMGGTNPTAGPSTGSGFGGGGPGGGQGGFGGGRMPGDGAQQGGGNSQADGQAGPNGQQGGFPGGQQQGQDGQNGQNGQAPGGTGELGGTPPNGTGMGGGGGMGGGASSELIAYLKKHQDGAKWVLAVSSSQSAAQLILSSGEPVISMWGWSGSDKAMTLAKLKELVKNGELHYIQLGGGGMGGGPGGGSTVSSEVTAWVQKNGTAVKESDYSSGSSSTSPTSSSSSSSSQSNQSTVYRLDPSDVS
;
A
#
# COMPACT_ATOMS: atom_id res chain seq x y z
N GLY A 1 5.82 15.79 11.98
CA GLY A 1 5.70 14.32 12.16
C GLY A 1 6.11 13.64 10.89
N GLY A 2 6.85 12.53 10.97
CA GLY A 2 7.29 11.75 9.80
C GLY A 2 6.08 11.17 9.06
N GLY A 3 5.59 11.89 8.06
CA GLY A 3 4.33 11.61 7.37
C GLY A 3 4.54 11.08 5.96
N GLY A 4 5.26 9.97 5.84
CA GLY A 4 5.38 9.20 4.60
C GLY A 4 4.86 7.77 4.80
N GLY A 5 3.61 7.63 5.24
CA GLY A 5 2.96 6.33 5.45
C GLY A 5 2.64 5.58 4.14
N PHE A 6 1.85 4.51 4.21
CA PHE A 6 1.34 3.65 3.12
C PHE A 6 0.77 4.37 1.88
N SER A 7 0.66 5.69 1.88
CA SER A 7 0.04 6.56 0.89
C SER A 7 0.89 7.78 0.49
N GLY A 8 2.13 7.86 0.99
CA GLY A 8 3.06 8.97 0.71
C GLY A 8 2.70 10.27 1.44
N THR A 9 3.40 11.35 1.09
CA THR A 9 3.28 12.66 1.74
C THR A 9 1.90 13.29 1.54
N ALA A 10 1.31 13.78 2.63
CA ALA A 10 0.05 14.53 2.58
C ALA A 10 0.19 15.83 1.77
N GLY A 11 -0.86 16.18 1.04
CA GLY A 11 -0.92 17.37 0.21
C GLY A 11 -1.90 17.21 -0.94
N ILE A 12 -2.26 18.32 -1.58
CA ILE A 12 -3.25 18.35 -2.67
C ILE A 12 -2.90 17.37 -3.79
N GLY A 13 -1.61 17.15 -4.08
CA GLY A 13 -1.15 16.22 -5.12
C GLY A 13 -1.09 14.74 -4.71
N ARG A 14 -1.41 14.37 -3.45
CA ARG A 14 -1.16 13.02 -2.92
C ARG A 14 -1.85 11.92 -3.73
N LEU A 15 -3.09 12.13 -4.16
CA LEU A 15 -3.82 11.14 -4.97
C LEU A 15 -3.14 10.90 -6.33
N PHE A 16 -2.31 11.81 -6.81
CA PHE A 16 -1.57 11.71 -8.07
C PHE A 16 -0.12 11.21 -7.90
N ASN A 17 0.30 10.88 -6.68
CA ASN A 17 1.65 10.38 -6.41
C ASN A 17 1.86 8.94 -6.91
N ASP A 18 3.06 8.42 -6.72
CA ASP A 18 3.46 7.09 -7.21
C ASP A 18 2.81 5.92 -6.47
N ILE A 19 2.15 6.17 -5.34
CA ILE A 19 1.50 5.14 -4.52
C ILE A 19 0.00 5.10 -4.78
N LEU A 20 -0.70 6.24 -4.65
CA LEU A 20 -2.15 6.33 -4.80
C LEU A 20 -2.60 6.53 -6.24
N GLY A 21 -1.72 7.03 -7.12
CA GLY A 21 -2.06 7.34 -8.51
C GLY A 21 -2.71 6.17 -9.24
N GLY A 22 -2.07 5.01 -9.17
CA GLY A 22 -2.56 3.78 -9.78
C GLY A 22 -3.77 3.15 -9.06
N GLN A 23 -4.12 3.61 -7.86
CA GLN A 23 -5.20 3.00 -7.06
C GLN A 23 -6.57 3.64 -7.36
N ILE A 24 -6.62 4.94 -7.63
CA ILE A 24 -7.91 5.66 -7.77
C ILE A 24 -7.92 6.76 -8.82
N SER A 25 -6.77 7.33 -9.19
CA SER A 25 -6.73 8.62 -9.87
C SER A 25 -6.97 8.59 -11.37
N TRP A 26 -7.13 7.41 -11.97
CA TRP A 26 -7.31 7.19 -13.41
C TRP A 26 -8.33 8.13 -14.06
N LEU A 27 -9.53 8.23 -13.46
CA LEU A 27 -10.67 8.96 -14.04
C LEU A 27 -10.95 10.28 -13.33
N ILE A 28 -10.17 10.66 -12.31
CA ILE A 28 -10.34 11.95 -11.61
C ILE A 28 -10.25 13.14 -12.57
N PRO A 29 -9.30 13.20 -13.53
CA PRO A 29 -9.24 14.32 -14.48
C PRO A 29 -10.52 14.47 -15.30
N PHE A 30 -11.06 13.36 -15.84
CA PHE A 30 -12.32 13.39 -16.59
C PHE A 30 -13.49 13.80 -15.69
N ALA A 31 -13.60 13.22 -14.50
CA ALA A 31 -14.66 13.51 -13.54
C ALA A 31 -14.70 15.00 -13.17
N ALA A 32 -13.54 15.62 -12.96
CA ALA A 32 -13.44 17.06 -12.69
C ALA A 32 -13.94 17.90 -13.88
N ILE A 33 -13.50 17.59 -15.10
CA ILE A 33 -13.94 18.29 -16.32
C ILE A 33 -15.43 18.10 -16.56
N ALA A 34 -15.94 16.89 -16.37
CA ALA A 34 -17.36 16.54 -16.52
C ALA A 34 -18.24 17.23 -15.47
N CYS A 35 -17.76 17.33 -14.22
CA CYS A 35 -18.45 18.06 -13.15
C CYS A 35 -18.55 19.55 -13.47
N VAL A 36 -17.41 20.20 -13.76
CA VAL A 36 -17.37 21.63 -14.07
C VAL A 36 -18.18 21.93 -15.33
N GLY A 37 -17.97 21.17 -16.40
CA GLY A 37 -18.72 21.33 -17.65
C GLY A 37 -20.22 21.11 -17.45
N GLY A 38 -20.62 20.10 -16.69
CA GLY A 38 -22.02 19.85 -16.33
C GLY A 38 -22.64 21.02 -15.56
N LEU A 39 -21.94 21.55 -14.56
CA LEU A 39 -22.43 22.69 -13.77
C LEU A 39 -22.55 23.97 -14.62
N VAL A 40 -21.61 24.21 -15.53
CA VAL A 40 -21.67 25.34 -16.48
C VAL A 40 -22.84 25.17 -17.46
N LEU A 41 -23.10 23.95 -17.95
CA LEU A 41 -24.25 23.62 -18.79
C LEU A 41 -25.59 23.81 -18.06
N CYS A 42 -25.66 23.48 -16.76
CA CYS A 42 -26.82 23.80 -15.92
C CYS A 42 -27.01 25.31 -15.73
N GLY A 43 -25.94 26.11 -15.84
CA GLY A 43 -26.00 27.57 -15.79
C GLY A 43 -26.75 28.10 -14.57
N ARG A 44 -27.83 28.86 -14.81
CA ARG A 44 -28.68 29.46 -13.77
C ARG A 44 -29.90 28.59 -13.39
N ALA A 45 -29.87 27.29 -13.69
CA ALA A 45 -30.93 26.38 -13.28
C ALA A 45 -31.22 26.51 -11.76
N PRO A 46 -32.50 26.46 -11.36
CA PRO A 46 -32.88 26.64 -9.96
C PRO A 46 -32.28 25.54 -9.08
N ARG A 47 -32.21 25.79 -7.76
CA ARG A 47 -31.67 24.81 -6.80
C ARG A 47 -32.48 23.51 -6.72
N THR A 48 -33.71 23.54 -7.21
CA THR A 48 -34.62 22.38 -7.31
C THR A 48 -34.40 21.54 -8.56
N ASP A 49 -33.54 21.97 -9.49
CA ASP A 49 -33.18 21.17 -10.66
C ASP A 49 -32.40 19.92 -10.24
N LEU A 50 -32.92 18.74 -10.58
CA LEU A 50 -32.35 17.46 -10.18
C LEU A 50 -30.97 17.21 -10.79
N THR A 51 -30.71 17.71 -12.00
CA THR A 51 -29.41 17.54 -12.66
C THR A 51 -28.34 18.33 -11.92
N ARG A 52 -28.63 19.60 -11.62
CA ARG A 52 -27.75 20.47 -10.82
C ARG A 52 -27.54 19.92 -9.41
N ALA A 53 -28.61 19.43 -8.77
CA ALA A 53 -28.52 18.79 -7.45
C ALA A 53 -27.63 17.54 -7.48
N ALA A 54 -27.77 16.67 -8.48
CA ALA A 54 -26.95 15.47 -8.64
C ALA A 54 -25.47 15.82 -8.85
N LEU A 55 -25.16 16.81 -9.70
CA LEU A 55 -23.79 17.26 -9.93
C LEU A 55 -23.15 17.83 -8.66
N LEU A 56 -23.91 18.61 -7.87
CA LEU A 56 -23.43 19.15 -6.59
C LEU A 56 -23.24 18.05 -5.55
N LEU A 57 -24.14 17.07 -5.49
CA LEU A 57 -24.02 15.94 -4.56
C LEU A 57 -22.79 15.10 -4.87
N TRP A 58 -22.65 14.62 -6.12
CA TRP A 58 -21.53 13.75 -6.50
C TRP A 58 -20.21 14.50 -6.64
N GLY A 59 -20.25 15.75 -7.10
CA GLY A 59 -19.11 16.67 -7.10
C GLY A 59 -18.63 16.96 -5.69
N GLY A 60 -19.55 17.30 -4.78
CA GLY A 60 -19.27 17.53 -3.36
C GLY A 60 -18.75 16.27 -2.66
N TRP A 61 -19.36 15.10 -2.91
CA TRP A 61 -18.89 13.80 -2.41
C TRP A 61 -17.43 13.54 -2.82
N THR A 62 -17.14 13.70 -4.12
CA THR A 62 -15.80 13.46 -4.67
C THR A 62 -14.81 14.47 -4.11
N ALA A 63 -15.15 15.75 -4.07
CA ALA A 63 -14.27 16.81 -3.55
C ALA A 63 -13.98 16.65 -2.05
N LEU A 64 -15.00 16.32 -1.25
CA LEU A 64 -14.84 16.08 0.18
C LEU A 64 -13.87 14.93 0.43
N HIS A 65 -14.14 13.76 -0.16
CA HIS A 65 -13.27 12.59 0.01
C HIS A 65 -11.86 12.84 -0.55
N TYR A 66 -11.75 13.56 -1.67
CA TYR A 66 -10.46 13.92 -2.26
C TYR A 66 -9.65 14.72 -1.25
N LEU A 67 -10.22 15.79 -0.68
CA LEU A 67 -9.55 16.65 0.28
C LEU A 67 -9.20 15.90 1.56
N THR A 68 -10.13 15.09 2.08
CA THR A 68 -9.88 14.26 3.26
C THR A 68 -8.68 13.34 3.05
N PHE A 69 -8.62 12.59 1.96
CA PHE A 69 -7.53 11.64 1.71
C PHE A 69 -6.22 12.30 1.29
N ALA A 70 -6.31 13.43 0.57
CA ALA A 70 -5.15 14.22 0.19
C ALA A 70 -4.46 14.83 1.42
N MET A 71 -5.24 15.36 2.36
CA MET A 71 -4.74 16.11 3.53
C MET A 71 -4.59 15.26 4.79
N ALA A 72 -5.10 14.02 4.82
CA ALA A 72 -5.02 13.15 5.98
C ALA A 72 -3.57 12.90 6.41
N GLU A 73 -3.25 13.26 7.66
CA GLU A 73 -1.99 12.94 8.30
C GLU A 73 -2.07 11.60 9.05
N GLY A 74 -0.91 10.99 9.30
CA GLY A 74 -0.83 9.69 9.97
C GLY A 74 -1.00 8.48 9.03
N THR A 75 -1.51 7.37 9.57
CA THR A 75 -1.62 6.09 8.86
C THR A 75 -2.84 6.09 7.93
N MET A 76 -2.60 6.32 6.64
CA MET A 76 -3.62 6.28 5.59
C MET A 76 -3.26 5.17 4.60
N HIS A 77 -4.15 4.19 4.46
CA HIS A 77 -3.98 3.08 3.53
C HIS A 77 -4.61 3.39 2.16
N PRO A 78 -4.02 2.93 1.04
CA PRO A 78 -4.53 3.22 -0.29
C PRO A 78 -5.98 2.79 -0.53
N TYR A 79 -6.41 1.67 0.06
CA TYR A 79 -7.77 1.17 -0.11
C TYR A 79 -8.87 2.10 0.45
N TYR A 80 -8.54 3.04 1.35
CA TYR A 80 -9.50 4.06 1.80
C TYR A 80 -10.01 4.92 0.64
N THR A 81 -9.19 5.11 -0.39
CA THR A 81 -9.55 5.92 -1.56
C THR A 81 -10.69 5.32 -2.38
N THR A 82 -11.07 4.05 -2.16
CA THR A 82 -12.24 3.43 -2.80
C THR A 82 -13.54 4.21 -2.54
N ALA A 83 -13.63 4.96 -1.45
CA ALA A 83 -14.78 5.83 -1.17
C ALA A 83 -14.99 6.94 -2.23
N LEU A 84 -13.98 7.28 -3.04
CA LEU A 84 -14.11 8.19 -4.18
C LEU A 84 -14.84 7.57 -5.38
N ALA A 85 -14.84 6.23 -5.50
CA ALA A 85 -15.28 5.54 -6.71
C ALA A 85 -16.73 5.84 -7.12
N PRO A 86 -17.73 5.87 -6.21
CA PRO A 86 -19.11 6.20 -6.59
C PRO A 86 -19.25 7.60 -7.18
N GLY A 87 -18.58 8.59 -6.60
CA GLY A 87 -18.59 9.98 -7.08
C GLY A 87 -17.92 10.11 -8.45
N ILE A 88 -16.74 9.49 -8.63
CA ILE A 88 -16.04 9.46 -9.92
C ILE A 88 -16.93 8.81 -10.99
N ALA A 89 -17.57 7.67 -10.67
CA ALA A 89 -18.43 6.95 -11.61
C ALA A 89 -19.65 7.78 -12.02
N ALA A 90 -20.34 8.40 -11.05
CA ALA A 90 -21.50 9.25 -11.32
C ALA A 90 -21.14 10.46 -12.20
N LEU A 91 -20.00 11.10 -11.93
CA LEU A 91 -19.53 12.26 -12.71
C LEU A 91 -19.07 11.86 -14.12
N CYS A 92 -18.33 10.76 -14.26
CA CYS A 92 -17.91 10.27 -15.58
C CYS A 92 -19.11 9.84 -16.43
N GLY A 93 -20.07 9.11 -15.84
CA GLY A 93 -21.27 8.65 -16.54
C GLY A 93 -22.24 9.80 -16.85
N GLY A 94 -22.78 10.43 -15.80
CA GLY A 94 -23.78 11.49 -15.94
C GLY A 94 -23.22 12.73 -16.61
N GLY A 95 -22.10 13.26 -16.10
CA GLY A 95 -21.43 14.42 -16.68
C GLY A 95 -20.88 14.14 -18.08
N GLY A 96 -20.36 12.94 -18.34
CA GLY A 96 -19.92 12.53 -19.67
C GLY A 96 -21.04 12.52 -20.70
N VAL A 97 -22.25 12.04 -20.33
CA VAL A 97 -23.43 12.11 -21.19
C VAL A 97 -23.84 13.57 -21.46
N MET A 98 -23.78 14.45 -20.45
CA MET A 98 -24.05 15.88 -20.64
C MET A 98 -23.06 16.51 -21.63
N LEU A 99 -21.76 16.23 -21.46
CA LEU A 99 -20.71 16.71 -22.37
C LEU A 99 -20.88 16.15 -23.80
N LEU A 100 -21.28 14.88 -23.94
CA LEU A 100 -21.57 14.28 -25.25
C LEU A 100 -22.76 14.94 -25.95
N ARG A 101 -23.83 15.25 -25.20
CA ARG A 101 -24.98 15.99 -25.74
C ARG A 101 -24.56 17.40 -26.18
N ALA A 102 -23.84 18.13 -25.33
CA ALA A 102 -23.35 19.47 -25.63
C ALA A 102 -22.40 19.49 -26.84
N PHE A 103 -21.47 18.53 -26.92
CA PHE A 103 -20.57 18.33 -28.06
C PHE A 103 -21.33 18.19 -29.40
N ARG A 104 -22.48 17.51 -29.38
CA ARG A 104 -23.33 17.31 -30.55
C ARG A 104 -24.17 18.54 -30.91
N SER A 105 -24.65 19.29 -29.91
CA SER A 105 -25.63 20.36 -30.11
C SER A 105 -25.02 21.76 -30.26
N ASP A 106 -23.87 22.02 -29.64
CA ASP A 106 -23.28 23.37 -29.58
C ASP A 106 -21.80 23.35 -30.00
N ARG A 107 -21.44 24.24 -30.94
CA ARG A 107 -20.07 24.37 -31.45
C ARG A 107 -19.10 24.92 -30.41
N ARG A 108 -19.57 25.67 -29.41
CA ARG A 108 -18.76 26.18 -28.29
C ARG A 108 -18.21 25.04 -27.42
N TRP A 109 -18.94 23.93 -27.36
CA TRP A 109 -18.62 22.75 -26.54
C TRP A 109 -17.87 21.65 -27.32
N ALA A 110 -17.55 21.89 -28.59
CA ALA A 110 -16.95 20.90 -29.48
C ALA A 110 -15.61 20.33 -28.97
N TRP A 111 -14.89 21.07 -28.11
CA TRP A 111 -13.57 20.68 -27.63
C TRP A 111 -13.55 20.09 -26.22
N VAL A 112 -14.59 20.29 -25.41
CA VAL A 112 -14.55 19.93 -23.97
C VAL A 112 -14.48 18.42 -23.78
N LEU A 113 -15.32 17.66 -24.49
CA LEU A 113 -15.29 16.19 -24.43
C LEU A 113 -13.96 15.63 -24.98
N PRO A 114 -13.50 15.99 -26.20
CA PRO A 114 -12.18 15.57 -26.69
C PRO A 114 -11.03 15.92 -25.75
N ALA A 115 -11.00 17.12 -25.18
CA ALA A 115 -9.96 17.54 -24.26
C ALA A 115 -9.97 16.72 -22.96
N GLY A 116 -11.16 16.45 -22.39
CA GLY A 116 -11.29 15.60 -21.22
C GLY A 116 -10.78 14.18 -21.45
N LEU A 117 -11.11 13.59 -22.60
CA LEU A 117 -10.60 12.28 -23.01
C LEU A 117 -9.07 12.29 -23.21
N ALA A 118 -8.52 13.33 -23.84
CA ALA A 118 -7.09 13.48 -24.05
C ALA A 118 -6.32 13.57 -22.73
N VAL A 119 -6.76 14.43 -21.81
CA VAL A 119 -6.16 14.57 -20.47
C VAL A 119 -6.19 13.25 -19.72
N THR A 120 -7.29 12.51 -19.81
CA THR A 120 -7.45 11.21 -19.16
C THR A 120 -6.51 10.16 -19.74
N ALA A 121 -6.35 10.11 -21.07
CA ALA A 121 -5.39 9.19 -21.69
C ALA A 121 -3.94 9.55 -21.38
N VAL A 122 -3.57 10.84 -21.39
CA VAL A 122 -2.24 11.29 -20.95
C VAL A 122 -1.98 10.82 -19.52
N TRP A 123 -2.95 11.01 -18.63
CA TRP A 123 -2.82 10.58 -17.23
C TRP A 123 -2.71 9.06 -17.11
N ALA A 124 -3.51 8.29 -17.84
CA ALA A 124 -3.42 6.82 -17.87
C ALA A 124 -2.04 6.34 -18.37
N VAL A 125 -1.47 7.00 -19.38
CA VAL A 125 -0.12 6.72 -19.87
C VAL A 125 0.93 7.03 -18.81
N VAL A 126 0.81 8.17 -18.10
CA VAL A 126 1.72 8.50 -16.99
C VAL A 126 1.69 7.41 -15.91
N LEU A 127 0.49 7.00 -15.48
CA LEU A 127 0.32 5.94 -14.47
C LEU A 127 0.94 4.61 -14.91
N LEU A 128 0.67 4.17 -16.14
CA LEU A 128 1.21 2.92 -16.67
C LEU A 128 2.72 2.97 -16.87
N ARG A 129 3.28 4.14 -17.22
CA ARG A 129 4.73 4.29 -17.38
C ARG A 129 5.48 4.30 -16.05
N ARG A 130 4.82 4.60 -14.92
CA ARG A 130 5.40 4.43 -13.58
C ARG A 130 5.59 2.95 -13.23
N ALA A 131 4.78 2.07 -13.82
CA ALA A 131 4.87 0.63 -13.68
C ALA A 131 5.88 0.01 -14.66
N SER A 132 7.16 0.35 -14.51
CA SER A 132 8.22 -0.10 -15.41
C SER A 132 8.24 -1.64 -15.55
N GLY A 133 8.19 -2.13 -16.79
CA GLY A 133 8.24 -3.56 -17.10
C GLY A 133 6.91 -4.30 -16.97
N TRP A 134 5.85 -3.69 -16.41
CA TRP A 134 4.54 -4.31 -16.30
C TRP A 134 3.65 -3.94 -17.49
N ASN A 135 3.16 -4.94 -18.23
CA ASN A 135 2.25 -4.76 -19.37
C ASN A 135 2.63 -3.57 -20.28
N THR A 136 3.88 -3.52 -20.73
CA THR A 136 4.46 -2.37 -21.46
C THR A 136 3.74 -2.05 -22.79
N TRP A 137 2.96 -3.00 -23.31
CA TRP A 137 2.11 -2.83 -24.49
C TRP A 137 0.81 -2.05 -24.21
N LEU A 138 0.39 -1.93 -22.95
CA LEU A 138 -0.92 -1.38 -22.60
C LEU A 138 -0.99 0.15 -22.78
N TRP A 139 0.03 0.87 -22.32
CA TRP A 139 0.06 2.33 -22.46
C TRP A 139 0.06 2.82 -23.92
N PRO A 140 0.81 2.23 -24.88
CA PRO A 140 0.75 2.69 -26.27
C PRO A 140 -0.59 2.32 -26.91
N VAL A 141 -1.18 1.16 -26.57
CA VAL A 141 -2.51 0.78 -27.06
C VAL A 141 -3.58 1.77 -26.59
N ILE A 142 -3.60 2.14 -25.32
CA ILE A 142 -4.53 3.15 -24.79
C ILE A 142 -4.34 4.50 -25.50
N ALA A 143 -3.09 4.93 -25.68
CA ALA A 143 -2.77 6.18 -26.35
C ALA A 143 -3.29 6.20 -27.80
N VAL A 144 -3.02 5.14 -28.58
CA VAL A 144 -3.46 5.03 -29.98
C VAL A 144 -4.98 4.94 -30.07
N VAL A 145 -5.62 4.06 -29.29
CA VAL A 145 -7.07 3.89 -29.34
C VAL A 145 -7.79 5.18 -28.93
N MET A 146 -7.32 5.87 -27.89
CA MET A 146 -7.91 7.15 -27.51
C MET A 146 -7.68 8.23 -28.57
N ALA A 147 -6.49 8.31 -29.17
CA ALA A 147 -6.22 9.27 -30.24
C ALA A 147 -7.15 9.03 -31.44
N LEU A 148 -7.31 7.78 -31.87
CA LEU A 148 -8.25 7.42 -32.95
C LEU A 148 -9.70 7.72 -32.59
N ALA A 149 -10.10 7.47 -31.34
CA ALA A 149 -11.43 7.82 -30.85
C ALA A 149 -11.67 9.35 -30.91
N ILE A 150 -10.72 10.15 -30.45
CA ILE A 150 -10.79 11.61 -30.50
C ILE A 150 -10.85 12.10 -31.95
N VAL A 151 -10.01 11.56 -32.84
CA VAL A 151 -10.07 11.89 -34.28
C VAL A 151 -11.45 11.55 -34.85
N GLY A 152 -12.00 10.38 -34.54
CA GLY A 152 -13.33 9.98 -34.96
C GLY A 152 -14.44 10.93 -34.49
N LEU A 153 -14.35 11.41 -33.24
CA LEU A 153 -15.24 12.46 -32.72
C LEU A 153 -15.12 13.76 -33.51
N LEU A 154 -13.90 14.25 -33.73
CA LEU A 154 -13.67 15.51 -34.46
C LEU A 154 -14.10 15.42 -35.93
N VAL A 155 -13.87 14.28 -36.59
CA VAL A 155 -14.35 14.00 -37.95
C VAL A 155 -15.88 13.96 -37.99
N PHE A 156 -16.53 13.31 -37.03
CA PHE A 156 -17.99 13.36 -36.89
C PHE A 156 -18.49 14.80 -36.77
N ARG A 157 -17.77 15.66 -36.03
CA ARG A 157 -18.18 17.04 -35.79
C ARG A 157 -17.96 17.97 -36.98
N SER A 158 -16.98 17.66 -37.83
CA SER A 158 -16.58 18.46 -39.00
C SER A 158 -17.34 18.07 -40.27
N ALA A 159 -17.78 16.82 -40.39
CA ALA A 159 -18.45 16.33 -41.60
C ALA A 159 -19.92 16.79 -41.70
N SER A 160 -20.32 17.18 -42.92
CA SER A 160 -21.73 17.40 -43.27
C SER A 160 -22.43 16.05 -43.48
N GLY A 161 -23.03 15.48 -42.43
CA GLY A 161 -23.84 14.27 -42.52
C GLY A 161 -24.00 13.51 -41.20
N ASN A 162 -25.07 12.72 -41.07
CA ASN A 162 -25.41 12.01 -39.84
C ASN A 162 -24.59 10.71 -39.68
N ARG A 163 -23.32 10.82 -39.28
CA ARG A 163 -22.40 9.67 -39.09
C ARG A 163 -22.53 9.02 -37.71
N LEU A 164 -23.75 8.63 -37.32
CA LEU A 164 -24.03 8.05 -36.00
C LEU A 164 -23.18 6.81 -35.68
N ARG A 165 -22.89 5.97 -36.68
CA ARG A 165 -22.00 4.80 -36.50
C ARG A 165 -20.59 5.21 -36.09
N LEU A 166 -20.01 6.22 -36.75
CA LEU A 166 -18.69 6.74 -36.40
C LEU A 166 -18.67 7.31 -34.98
N LEU A 167 -19.70 8.08 -34.60
CA LEU A 167 -19.83 8.59 -33.25
C LEU A 167 -19.89 7.44 -32.22
N ALA A 168 -20.75 6.45 -32.47
CA ALA A 168 -20.91 5.30 -31.57
C ALA A 168 -19.58 4.55 -31.38
N VAL A 169 -18.91 4.20 -32.49
CA VAL A 169 -17.60 3.52 -32.44
C VAL A 169 -16.56 4.37 -31.71
N SER A 170 -16.50 5.67 -31.97
CA SER A 170 -15.55 6.58 -31.32
C SER A 170 -15.80 6.68 -29.82
N VAL A 171 -17.07 6.81 -29.39
CA VAL A 171 -17.43 6.86 -27.97
C VAL A 171 -17.13 5.54 -27.28
N THR A 172 -17.47 4.40 -27.90
CA THR A 172 -17.16 3.07 -27.36
C THR A 172 -15.65 2.87 -27.22
N ALA A 173 -14.87 3.21 -28.25
CA ALA A 173 -13.41 3.12 -28.21
C ALA A 173 -12.81 4.01 -27.10
N ALA A 174 -13.31 5.23 -26.93
CA ALA A 174 -12.89 6.13 -25.86
C ALA A 174 -13.18 5.55 -24.47
N ILE A 175 -14.38 4.98 -24.26
CA ILE A 175 -14.76 4.34 -22.99
C ILE A 175 -13.83 3.16 -22.70
N VAL A 176 -13.64 2.26 -23.68
CA VAL A 176 -12.76 1.09 -23.54
C VAL A 176 -11.34 1.52 -23.19
N ALA A 177 -10.77 2.49 -23.91
CA ALA A 177 -9.43 2.99 -23.62
C ALA A 177 -9.32 3.67 -22.24
N ALA A 178 -10.34 4.41 -21.81
CA ALA A 178 -10.35 5.07 -20.50
C ALA A 178 -10.38 4.07 -19.32
N VAL A 179 -11.08 2.94 -19.47
CA VAL A 179 -11.21 1.94 -18.40
C VAL A 179 -10.18 0.82 -18.47
N ALA A 180 -9.45 0.66 -19.59
CA ALA A 180 -8.49 -0.42 -19.76
C ALA A 180 -7.37 -0.42 -18.71
N GLY A 181 -6.82 0.75 -18.37
CA GLY A 181 -5.80 0.91 -17.32
C GLY A 181 -6.27 0.46 -15.94
N PRO A 182 -7.33 1.07 -15.35
CA PRO A 182 -7.85 0.66 -14.06
C PRO A 182 -8.38 -0.78 -14.05
N ALA A 183 -8.95 -1.27 -15.16
CA ALA A 183 -9.37 -2.67 -15.26
C ALA A 183 -8.18 -3.63 -15.21
N ALA A 184 -7.06 -3.31 -15.88
CA ALA A 184 -5.85 -4.12 -15.81
C ALA A 184 -5.24 -4.13 -14.39
N TYR A 185 -5.28 -3.00 -13.68
CA TYR A 185 -4.86 -2.93 -12.27
C TYR A 185 -5.76 -3.78 -11.38
N ALA A 186 -7.09 -3.70 -11.54
CA ALA A 186 -8.02 -4.52 -10.78
C ALA A 186 -7.83 -6.03 -11.07
N TRP A 187 -7.57 -6.39 -12.33
CA TRP A 187 -7.36 -7.77 -12.76
C TRP A 187 -6.03 -8.37 -12.28
N SER A 188 -5.03 -7.54 -11.96
CA SER A 188 -3.72 -8.03 -11.53
C SER A 188 -3.80 -8.84 -10.23
N VAL A 189 -4.81 -8.58 -9.41
CA VAL A 189 -5.03 -9.24 -8.12
C VAL A 189 -5.49 -10.70 -8.31
N PRO A 190 -6.64 -11.01 -8.96
CA PRO A 190 -7.06 -12.39 -9.19
C PRO A 190 -6.14 -13.17 -10.14
N SER A 191 -5.40 -12.50 -11.02
CA SER A 191 -4.45 -13.16 -11.94
C SER A 191 -3.07 -13.42 -11.33
N GLY A 192 -2.79 -12.95 -10.11
CA GLY A 192 -1.48 -13.09 -9.47
C GLY A 192 -0.35 -12.33 -10.19
N SER A 193 -0.70 -11.40 -11.09
CA SER A 193 0.24 -10.68 -11.96
C SER A 193 0.60 -9.26 -11.47
N GLY A 194 0.11 -8.86 -10.28
CA GLY A 194 0.43 -7.59 -9.63
C GLY A 194 0.94 -7.79 -8.20
N GLY A 195 1.51 -6.74 -7.62
CA GLY A 195 1.95 -6.71 -6.22
C GLY A 195 0.73 -6.93 -5.33
N GLY A 196 0.56 -8.17 -4.87
CA GLY A 196 -0.72 -8.74 -4.48
C GLY A 196 -1.45 -8.05 -3.34
N MET A 197 -2.65 -8.57 -3.04
CA MET A 197 -3.39 -8.28 -1.81
C MET A 197 -2.51 -8.62 -0.58
N GLY A 198 -1.65 -7.69 -0.17
CA GLY A 198 -0.91 -7.79 1.09
C GLY A 198 -1.92 -7.63 2.20
N GLY A 199 -2.14 -8.67 3.02
CA GLY A 199 -3.36 -8.80 3.83
C GLY A 199 -3.79 -7.58 4.67
N THR A 200 -2.86 -6.78 5.17
CA THR A 200 -3.17 -5.55 5.93
C THR A 200 -3.16 -4.26 5.10
N ASN A 201 -2.68 -4.31 3.86
CA ASN A 201 -2.62 -3.18 2.95
C ASN A 201 -2.89 -3.63 1.49
N PRO A 202 -4.16 -3.97 1.16
CA PRO A 202 -4.49 -4.38 -0.19
C PRO A 202 -4.29 -3.24 -1.19
N THR A 203 -3.60 -3.56 -2.28
CA THR A 203 -3.37 -2.67 -3.43
C THR A 203 -3.63 -3.43 -4.74
N ALA A 204 -4.01 -2.68 -5.77
CA ALA A 204 -4.17 -3.20 -7.13
C ALA A 204 -2.96 -2.83 -8.01
N GLY A 205 -2.69 -3.63 -9.03
CA GLY A 205 -1.60 -3.40 -9.97
C GLY A 205 -0.19 -3.71 -9.45
N PRO A 206 0.84 -3.34 -10.22
CA PRO A 206 2.24 -3.43 -9.82
C PRO A 206 2.60 -2.36 -8.78
N SER A 207 3.65 -2.62 -8.01
CA SER A 207 4.20 -1.64 -7.06
C SER A 207 4.94 -0.52 -7.80
N THR A 208 4.42 0.71 -7.75
CA THR A 208 4.98 1.88 -8.44
C THR A 208 5.68 2.89 -7.53
N GLY A 209 5.70 2.67 -6.21
CA GLY A 209 6.36 3.55 -5.24
C GLY A 209 6.73 2.83 -3.94
N SER A 210 7.66 3.40 -3.17
CA SER A 210 8.20 2.83 -1.92
C SER A 210 7.37 3.21 -0.70
N GLY A 211 6.08 2.90 -0.71
CA GLY A 211 5.28 2.91 0.52
C GLY A 211 5.71 1.75 1.43
N PHE A 212 5.62 1.92 2.76
CA PHE A 212 5.67 0.79 3.69
C PHE A 212 4.66 -0.26 3.16
N GLY A 213 5.11 -1.48 2.82
CA GLY A 213 4.22 -2.56 2.37
C GLY A 213 4.20 -2.92 0.88
N GLY A 214 5.05 -2.35 0.03
CA GLY A 214 5.20 -2.80 -1.37
C GLY A 214 6.16 -3.99 -1.53
N GLY A 215 5.69 -5.22 -1.25
CA GLY A 215 6.46 -6.45 -1.48
C GLY A 215 6.41 -6.89 -2.94
N GLY A 216 7.34 -6.40 -3.77
CA GLY A 216 7.64 -6.93 -5.10
C GLY A 216 9.04 -7.57 -5.14
N PRO A 217 9.28 -8.65 -5.92
CA PRO A 217 10.59 -9.27 -6.00
C PRO A 217 11.54 -8.35 -6.78
N GLY A 218 12.51 -7.73 -6.11
CA GLY A 218 13.56 -6.94 -6.77
C GLY A 218 14.04 -5.67 -6.03
N GLY A 219 13.50 -5.34 -4.86
CA GLY A 219 13.95 -4.18 -4.09
C GLY A 219 15.25 -4.46 -3.32
N GLY A 220 16.37 -3.97 -3.83
CA GLY A 220 17.69 -4.07 -3.20
C GLY A 220 17.74 -3.59 -1.76
N GLN A 221 18.65 -4.20 -1.00
CA GLN A 221 19.00 -3.98 0.39
C GLN A 221 19.16 -2.49 0.74
N GLY A 222 18.06 -1.84 1.13
CA GLY A 222 18.05 -0.52 1.74
C GLY A 222 18.44 -0.62 3.21
N GLY A 223 19.73 -0.69 3.49
CA GLY A 223 20.26 -0.62 4.84
C GLY A 223 19.87 0.70 5.51
N PHE A 224 19.15 0.62 6.62
CA PHE A 224 19.06 1.74 7.55
C PHE A 224 20.45 1.96 8.14
N GLY A 225 21.19 2.88 7.54
CA GLY A 225 22.41 3.41 8.12
C GLY A 225 22.10 3.95 9.51
N GLY A 226 22.67 3.30 10.53
CA GLY A 226 22.65 3.80 11.89
C GLY A 226 23.27 5.19 11.91
N GLY A 227 22.44 6.20 12.17
CA GLY A 227 22.89 7.55 12.46
C GLY A 227 23.75 7.53 13.70
N ARG A 228 25.07 7.45 13.51
CA ARG A 228 26.06 7.81 14.53
C ARG A 228 25.83 9.29 14.84
N MET A 229 25.52 9.57 16.11
CA MET A 229 25.63 10.92 16.66
C MET A 229 27.04 11.46 16.36
N PRO A 230 27.21 12.70 15.88
CA PRO A 230 28.52 13.32 15.79
C PRO A 230 29.05 13.52 17.22
N GLY A 231 30.06 12.73 17.58
CA GLY A 231 30.86 12.99 18.77
C GLY A 231 31.78 14.18 18.46
N ASP A 232 31.59 15.26 19.20
CA ASP A 232 32.49 16.40 19.21
C ASP A 232 33.90 15.95 19.62
N GLY A 233 34.85 16.20 18.73
CA GLY A 233 36.27 16.03 19.01
C GLY A 233 36.77 17.19 19.86
N ALA A 234 37.13 16.90 21.11
CA ALA A 234 37.98 17.77 21.93
C ALA A 234 39.05 16.93 22.64
N GLN A 235 40.19 16.89 21.97
CA GLN A 235 41.57 16.92 22.48
C GLN A 235 41.80 16.78 24.01
N GLN A 236 42.45 15.66 24.32
CA GLN A 236 43.43 15.38 25.38
C GLN A 236 43.92 16.57 26.25
N GLY A 237 43.77 16.43 27.58
CA GLY A 237 44.47 17.24 28.60
C GLY A 237 44.08 16.79 30.02
N GLY A 238 45.04 16.29 30.80
CA GLY A 238 44.81 15.61 32.09
C GLY A 238 44.65 16.52 33.31
N GLY A 239 44.35 15.90 34.46
CA GLY A 239 44.43 16.51 35.78
C GLY A 239 43.37 16.02 36.78
N ASN A 240 43.82 15.36 37.85
CA ASN A 240 43.05 15.02 39.06
C ASN A 240 42.32 16.23 39.66
N SER A 241 41.13 16.02 40.24
CA SER A 241 40.80 16.24 41.67
C SER A 241 39.28 16.34 41.92
N GLN A 242 38.76 15.41 42.72
CA GLN A 242 37.87 15.55 43.88
C GLN A 242 37.06 16.86 44.06
N ALA A 243 35.72 16.77 44.19
CA ALA A 243 34.90 17.32 45.30
C ALA A 243 33.39 17.39 44.99
N ASP A 244 32.60 17.23 46.06
CA ASP A 244 31.14 17.29 46.21
C ASP A 244 30.45 18.61 45.79
N GLY A 245 29.12 18.56 45.63
CA GLY A 245 28.25 19.70 45.97
C GLY A 245 27.09 20.07 45.03
N GLN A 246 25.91 19.51 45.31
CA GLN A 246 24.66 20.21 45.69
C GLN A 246 24.02 21.35 44.83
N ALA A 247 22.72 21.16 44.55
CA ALA A 247 21.60 22.12 44.40
C ALA A 247 21.41 22.98 43.12
N GLY A 248 20.17 22.97 42.59
CA GLY A 248 19.64 23.88 41.54
C GLY A 248 19.18 25.24 42.11
N PRO A 249 18.11 25.92 41.60
CA PRO A 249 17.39 25.86 40.32
C PRO A 249 17.13 27.26 39.67
N ASN A 250 16.32 27.28 38.59
CA ASN A 250 15.61 28.42 37.95
C ASN A 250 16.34 29.34 36.94
N GLY A 251 15.67 29.61 35.80
CA GLY A 251 16.01 30.69 34.88
C GLY A 251 15.34 30.67 33.50
N GLN A 252 14.09 31.13 33.46
CA GLN A 252 13.35 31.84 32.39
C GLN A 252 13.84 31.91 30.92
N GLN A 253 12.87 31.66 30.03
CA GLN A 253 12.41 32.46 28.87
C GLN A 253 13.42 33.06 27.87
N GLY A 254 13.17 32.80 26.58
CA GLY A 254 13.61 33.66 25.48
C GLY A 254 13.32 33.06 24.11
N GLY A 255 12.42 33.68 23.34
CA GLY A 255 11.97 33.22 22.03
C GLY A 255 12.96 33.46 20.88
N PHE A 256 12.72 32.78 19.76
CA PHE A 256 13.41 32.99 18.50
C PHE A 256 12.41 33.42 17.42
N PRO A 257 12.60 34.59 16.77
CA PRO A 257 11.94 34.93 15.52
C PRO A 257 12.71 34.37 14.32
N GLY A 258 11.96 34.03 13.27
CA GLY A 258 12.50 33.58 12.00
C GLY A 258 13.27 34.65 11.22
N GLY A 259 14.12 34.17 10.32
CA GLY A 259 14.82 34.96 9.31
C GLY A 259 14.90 34.20 8.00
N GLN A 260 14.35 34.81 6.96
CA GLN A 260 14.41 34.41 5.57
C GLN A 260 15.85 34.43 5.04
N GLN A 261 16.18 33.59 4.06
CA GLN A 261 17.17 33.96 3.07
C GLN A 261 16.85 33.37 1.69
N GLN A 262 16.81 34.26 0.72
CA GLN A 262 16.57 34.06 -0.70
C GLN A 262 17.81 34.53 -1.47
N GLY A 263 18.13 33.84 -2.56
CA GLY A 263 19.01 34.29 -3.65
C GLY A 263 20.43 33.70 -3.63
N GLN A 264 21.14 33.49 -4.73
CA GLN A 264 20.87 33.50 -6.17
C GLN A 264 22.20 33.09 -6.85
N ASP A 265 22.13 32.31 -7.93
CA ASP A 265 23.06 32.10 -9.06
C ASP A 265 24.60 32.07 -8.89
N GLY A 266 25.22 31.05 -9.49
CA GLY A 266 26.66 30.99 -9.77
C GLY A 266 27.06 29.80 -10.65
N GLN A 267 27.20 30.05 -11.97
CA GLN A 267 27.76 29.15 -12.98
C GLN A 267 29.25 28.81 -12.70
N ASN A 268 29.65 27.57 -12.96
CA ASN A 268 30.84 27.27 -13.79
C ASN A 268 30.91 25.78 -14.17
N GLY A 269 31.30 25.53 -15.42
CA GLY A 269 31.41 24.21 -16.03
C GLY A 269 32.80 23.59 -16.01
N GLN A 270 32.87 22.44 -16.70
CA GLN A 270 34.04 21.68 -17.15
C GLN A 270 34.85 20.88 -16.10
N ASN A 271 34.63 19.55 -16.10
CA ASN A 271 35.56 18.58 -16.70
C ASN A 271 34.96 17.17 -16.62
N GLY A 272 35.06 16.43 -17.73
CA GLY A 272 34.56 15.07 -17.86
C GLY A 272 35.59 14.00 -17.54
N GLN A 273 35.13 12.78 -17.30
CA GLN A 273 35.75 11.53 -17.75
C GLN A 273 34.86 10.35 -17.36
N ALA A 274 34.34 9.66 -18.37
CA ALA A 274 33.86 8.29 -18.25
C ALA A 274 35.03 7.32 -18.46
N PRO A 275 35.01 6.15 -17.81
CA PRO A 275 35.53 4.95 -18.44
C PRO A 275 34.42 3.91 -18.64
N GLY A 276 34.23 3.53 -19.89
CA GLY A 276 33.47 2.34 -20.26
C GLY A 276 34.28 1.06 -20.04
N GLY A 277 33.58 -0.01 -19.72
CA GLY A 277 34.08 -1.38 -19.75
C GLY A 277 33.05 -2.26 -20.44
N THR A 278 33.32 -2.59 -21.70
CA THR A 278 32.65 -3.62 -22.49
C THR A 278 33.04 -5.01 -21.99
N GLY A 279 32.06 -5.86 -21.72
CA GLY A 279 32.25 -7.27 -21.40
C GLY A 279 31.03 -8.07 -21.87
N GLU A 280 31.21 -8.73 -23.01
CA GLU A 280 30.27 -9.62 -23.69
C GLU A 280 30.30 -11.01 -23.05
N LEU A 281 29.15 -11.57 -22.65
CA LEU A 281 29.00 -13.02 -22.39
C LEU A 281 27.56 -13.46 -22.68
N GLY A 282 27.40 -14.33 -23.67
CA GLY A 282 26.18 -15.08 -23.94
C GLY A 282 25.96 -16.24 -22.97
N GLY A 283 24.70 -16.63 -22.78
CA GLY A 283 24.30 -17.80 -22.01
C GLY A 283 22.77 -17.97 -21.93
N THR A 284 22.29 -19.07 -22.50
CA THR A 284 20.97 -19.72 -22.51
C THR A 284 19.92 -19.40 -21.42
N PRO A 285 18.61 -19.53 -21.70
CA PRO A 285 17.52 -19.23 -20.76
C PRO A 285 17.36 -20.34 -19.69
N PRO A 286 17.14 -20.02 -18.40
CA PRO A 286 16.75 -21.03 -17.44
C PRO A 286 15.24 -21.26 -17.52
N ASN A 287 14.90 -22.49 -17.88
CA ASN A 287 13.63 -23.14 -17.64
C ASN A 287 13.35 -23.11 -16.12
N GLY A 288 12.43 -22.25 -15.68
CA GLY A 288 12.09 -22.05 -14.28
C GLY A 288 10.76 -22.71 -13.93
N THR A 289 10.83 -23.92 -13.39
CA THR A 289 9.75 -24.55 -12.62
C THR A 289 9.29 -23.61 -11.50
N GLY A 290 8.00 -23.28 -11.49
CA GLY A 290 7.38 -22.40 -10.52
C GLY A 290 7.48 -22.94 -9.09
N MET A 291 8.18 -22.20 -8.24
CA MET A 291 7.97 -22.20 -6.79
C MET A 291 7.67 -20.77 -6.38
N GLY A 292 6.39 -20.43 -6.37
CA GLY A 292 5.87 -19.14 -5.92
C GLY A 292 5.65 -19.16 -4.41
N GLY A 293 6.56 -18.56 -3.66
CA GLY A 293 6.39 -18.23 -2.25
C GLY A 293 6.67 -16.75 -2.04
N GLY A 294 5.62 -15.93 -1.98
CA GLY A 294 5.73 -14.49 -1.79
C GLY A 294 6.26 -14.15 -0.40
N GLY A 295 7.56 -13.87 -0.30
CA GLY A 295 8.19 -13.31 0.90
C GLY A 295 7.87 -11.83 1.06
N GLY A 296 6.69 -11.53 1.62
CA GLY A 296 6.37 -10.22 2.19
C GLY A 296 6.91 -10.11 3.62
N MET A 297 7.29 -8.90 4.05
CA MET A 297 7.88 -8.60 5.36
C MET A 297 7.20 -9.33 6.54
N GLY A 298 7.91 -10.31 7.10
CA GLY A 298 7.93 -10.70 8.51
C GLY A 298 6.66 -11.31 9.12
N GLY A 299 6.64 -12.64 9.27
CA GLY A 299 5.80 -13.32 10.25
C GLY A 299 4.85 -14.42 9.74
N GLY A 300 5.07 -14.97 8.54
CA GLY A 300 4.34 -16.15 8.08
C GLY A 300 4.88 -17.43 8.73
N ALA A 301 4.00 -18.31 9.20
CA ALA A 301 4.37 -19.70 9.50
C ALA A 301 4.86 -20.38 8.22
N SER A 302 5.84 -21.27 8.34
CA SER A 302 6.31 -22.06 7.21
C SER A 302 5.20 -22.98 6.69
N SER A 303 5.31 -23.42 5.43
CA SER A 303 4.36 -24.37 4.84
C SER A 303 4.20 -25.65 5.67
N GLU A 304 5.29 -26.09 6.29
CA GLU A 304 5.35 -27.28 7.13
C GLU A 304 4.58 -27.08 8.44
N LEU A 305 4.75 -25.92 9.09
CA LEU A 305 4.00 -25.58 10.29
C LEU A 305 2.50 -25.47 9.99
N ILE A 306 2.11 -24.86 8.85
CA ILE A 306 0.69 -24.81 8.45
C ILE A 306 0.14 -26.23 8.23
N ALA A 307 0.87 -27.09 7.53
CA ALA A 307 0.45 -28.48 7.30
C ALA A 307 0.29 -29.26 8.61
N TYR A 308 1.22 -29.08 9.55
CA TYR A 308 1.15 -29.64 10.89
C TYR A 308 -0.12 -29.14 11.62
N LEU A 309 -0.35 -27.84 11.67
CA LEU A 309 -1.50 -27.26 12.36
C LEU A 309 -2.83 -27.77 11.80
N LYS A 310 -2.97 -27.87 10.47
CA LYS A 310 -4.18 -28.44 9.84
C LYS A 310 -4.41 -29.90 10.24
N LYS A 311 -3.35 -30.70 10.26
CA LYS A 311 -3.43 -32.12 10.61
C LYS A 311 -3.83 -32.35 12.07
N HIS A 312 -3.43 -31.43 12.95
CA HIS A 312 -3.63 -31.54 14.39
C HIS A 312 -4.72 -30.58 14.93
N GLN A 313 -5.52 -29.97 14.06
CA GLN A 313 -6.56 -29.02 14.45
C GLN A 313 -7.72 -29.66 15.22
N ASP A 314 -7.89 -30.99 15.15
CA ASP A 314 -8.89 -31.76 15.90
C ASP A 314 -10.34 -31.23 15.74
N GLY A 315 -10.64 -30.61 14.58
CA GLY A 315 -11.95 -30.03 14.27
C GLY A 315 -12.20 -28.63 14.86
N ALA A 316 -11.20 -28.04 15.52
CA ALA A 316 -11.28 -26.69 16.06
C ALA A 316 -11.61 -25.65 14.99
N LYS A 317 -12.34 -24.61 15.38
CA LYS A 317 -12.73 -23.53 14.46
C LYS A 317 -11.55 -22.70 13.97
N TRP A 318 -10.50 -22.54 14.79
CA TRP A 318 -9.35 -21.69 14.49
C TRP A 318 -8.06 -22.51 14.48
N VAL A 319 -7.28 -22.43 13.39
CA VAL A 319 -6.03 -23.21 13.27
C VAL A 319 -4.92 -22.71 14.18
N LEU A 320 -4.91 -21.39 14.45
CA LEU A 320 -3.84 -20.73 15.20
C LEU A 320 -4.32 -19.38 15.73
N ALA A 321 -3.85 -18.98 16.90
CA ALA A 321 -3.87 -17.60 17.37
C ALA A 321 -2.46 -17.00 17.34
N VAL A 322 -2.32 -15.81 16.77
CA VAL A 322 -1.04 -15.09 16.66
C VAL A 322 -1.14 -13.70 17.27
N SER A 323 0.00 -13.07 17.52
CA SER A 323 0.05 -11.79 18.23
C SER A 323 -0.56 -10.62 17.47
N SER A 324 -0.47 -10.53 16.15
CA SER A 324 -0.85 -9.30 15.43
C SER A 324 -1.65 -9.54 14.17
N SER A 325 -2.37 -8.50 13.75
CA SER A 325 -3.24 -8.57 12.57
C SER A 325 -2.44 -8.70 11.28
N GLN A 326 -1.18 -8.25 11.27
CA GLN A 326 -0.23 -8.46 10.17
C GLN A 326 0.08 -9.95 10.00
N SER A 327 0.50 -10.62 11.08
CA SER A 327 0.80 -12.06 11.04
C SER A 327 -0.44 -12.88 10.71
N ALA A 328 -1.58 -12.55 11.33
CA ALA A 328 -2.84 -13.24 11.08
C ALA A 328 -3.26 -13.10 9.61
N ALA A 329 -3.18 -11.90 9.04
CA ALA A 329 -3.58 -11.66 7.65
C ALA A 329 -2.70 -12.42 6.65
N GLN A 330 -1.37 -12.49 6.88
CA GLN A 330 -0.47 -13.27 6.01
C GLN A 330 -0.79 -14.76 6.08
N LEU A 331 -1.05 -15.28 7.28
CA LEU A 331 -1.41 -16.68 7.46
C LEU A 331 -2.77 -17.02 6.85
N ILE A 332 -3.78 -16.16 7.00
CA ILE A 332 -5.09 -16.36 6.36
C ILE A 332 -4.95 -16.43 4.85
N LEU A 333 -4.18 -15.51 4.26
CA LEU A 333 -3.97 -15.48 2.80
C LEU A 333 -3.16 -16.66 2.28
N SER A 334 -2.13 -17.10 3.00
CA SER A 334 -1.27 -18.20 2.55
C SER A 334 -1.87 -19.57 2.79
N SER A 335 -2.63 -19.76 3.88
CA SER A 335 -3.18 -21.06 4.28
C SER A 335 -4.63 -21.29 3.84
N GLY A 336 -5.40 -20.21 3.62
CA GLY A 336 -6.85 -20.25 3.45
C GLY A 336 -7.62 -20.56 4.74
N GLU A 337 -6.95 -20.55 5.90
CA GLU A 337 -7.53 -20.99 7.16
C GLU A 337 -7.93 -19.85 8.10
N PRO A 338 -8.90 -20.08 9.00
CA PRO A 338 -9.28 -19.12 10.02
C PRO A 338 -8.20 -19.01 11.11
N VAL A 339 -7.58 -17.84 11.21
CA VAL A 339 -6.54 -17.50 12.21
C VAL A 339 -7.01 -16.35 13.08
N ILE A 340 -6.77 -16.44 14.38
CA ILE A 340 -7.07 -15.36 15.34
C ILE A 340 -5.91 -14.39 15.42
N SER A 341 -6.21 -13.09 15.30
CA SER A 341 -5.33 -12.03 15.78
C SER A 341 -5.65 -11.72 17.24
N MET A 342 -4.69 -11.95 18.14
CA MET A 342 -4.89 -11.66 19.57
C MET A 342 -4.90 -10.16 19.86
N TRP A 343 -4.14 -9.38 19.09
CA TRP A 343 -4.03 -7.93 19.23
C TRP A 343 -4.27 -7.20 17.89
N GLY A 344 -4.41 -5.87 17.94
CA GLY A 344 -4.60 -5.02 16.76
C GLY A 344 -3.33 -4.77 15.95
N TRP A 345 -3.43 -3.90 14.92
CA TRP A 345 -2.28 -3.52 14.06
C TRP A 345 -1.11 -2.93 14.85
N SER A 346 -1.38 -2.07 15.82
CA SER A 346 -0.38 -1.48 16.73
C SER A 346 -0.07 -2.35 17.96
N GLY A 347 -0.73 -3.49 18.11
CA GLY A 347 -0.66 -4.34 19.29
C GLY A 347 -1.38 -3.82 20.53
N SER A 348 -2.01 -2.64 20.46
CA SER A 348 -2.67 -1.99 21.62
C SER A 348 -4.10 -2.47 21.88
N ASP A 349 -4.76 -3.08 20.88
CA ASP A 349 -6.16 -3.46 21.00
C ASP A 349 -6.29 -4.67 21.91
N LYS A 350 -7.12 -4.57 22.95
CA LYS A 350 -7.36 -5.65 23.92
C LYS A 350 -8.38 -6.67 23.38
N ALA A 351 -8.11 -7.27 22.22
CA ALA A 351 -9.05 -8.15 21.53
C ALA A 351 -9.12 -9.58 22.12
N MET A 352 -8.02 -10.06 22.70
CA MET A 352 -7.93 -11.34 23.40
C MET A 352 -7.69 -11.13 24.90
N THR A 353 -8.71 -11.39 25.72
CA THR A 353 -8.55 -11.44 27.19
C THR A 353 -8.25 -12.88 27.62
N LEU A 354 -7.70 -13.05 28.82
CA LEU A 354 -7.46 -14.39 29.38
C LEU A 354 -8.77 -15.19 29.51
N ALA A 355 -9.86 -14.54 29.92
CA ALA A 355 -11.18 -15.19 30.02
C ALA A 355 -11.66 -15.72 28.66
N LYS A 356 -11.55 -14.88 27.61
CA LYS A 356 -11.94 -15.27 26.24
C LYS A 356 -11.06 -16.38 25.69
N LEU A 357 -9.75 -16.33 25.96
CA LEU A 357 -8.84 -17.40 25.56
C LEU A 357 -9.22 -18.74 26.20
N LYS A 358 -9.43 -18.73 27.53
CA LYS A 358 -9.85 -19.91 28.28
C LYS A 358 -11.16 -20.49 27.75
N GLU A 359 -12.13 -19.63 27.43
CA GLU A 359 -13.40 -20.06 26.84
C GLU A 359 -13.20 -20.77 25.49
N LEU A 360 -12.41 -20.21 24.58
CA LEU A 360 -12.11 -20.82 23.28
C LEU A 360 -11.44 -22.18 23.41
N VAL A 361 -10.46 -22.30 24.32
CA VAL A 361 -9.75 -23.57 24.57
C VAL A 361 -10.70 -24.59 25.20
N LYS A 362 -11.49 -24.19 26.20
CA LYS A 362 -12.45 -25.06 26.88
C LYS A 362 -13.50 -25.62 25.92
N ASN A 363 -13.94 -24.82 24.96
CA ASN A 363 -14.91 -25.23 23.95
C ASN A 363 -14.29 -26.06 22.80
N GLY A 364 -12.96 -26.27 22.79
CA GLY A 364 -12.26 -26.93 21.69
C GLY A 364 -12.24 -26.10 20.40
N GLU A 365 -12.45 -24.79 20.47
CA GLU A 365 -12.46 -23.91 19.30
C GLU A 365 -11.04 -23.42 18.90
N LEU A 366 -10.07 -23.54 19.81
CA LEU A 366 -8.68 -23.13 19.61
C LEU A 366 -7.73 -24.06 20.38
N HIS A 367 -6.76 -24.65 19.67
CA HIS A 367 -5.72 -25.49 20.29
C HIS A 367 -4.31 -24.90 20.22
N TYR A 368 -4.01 -24.05 19.23
CA TYR A 368 -2.66 -23.59 19.00
C TYR A 368 -2.51 -22.08 19.11
N ILE A 369 -1.46 -21.65 19.81
CA ILE A 369 -1.12 -20.23 19.96
C ILE A 369 0.36 -20.05 19.67
N GLN A 370 0.68 -19.09 18.79
CA GLN A 370 2.05 -18.65 18.57
C GLN A 370 2.35 -17.44 19.45
N LEU A 371 3.35 -17.57 20.32
CA LEU A 371 3.93 -16.49 21.08
C LEU A 371 5.29 -16.10 20.49
N GLY A 372 5.62 -14.81 20.48
CA GLY A 372 6.86 -14.32 19.88
C GLY A 372 6.86 -14.36 18.33
N GLY A 373 7.98 -13.92 17.73
CA GLY A 373 8.15 -13.85 16.26
C GLY A 373 7.37 -12.76 15.53
N GLY A 374 6.94 -11.71 16.25
CA GLY A 374 6.45 -10.50 15.60
C GLY A 374 7.60 -9.84 14.84
N GLY A 375 7.59 -9.95 13.50
CA GLY A 375 8.46 -9.15 12.65
C GLY A 375 8.29 -7.65 12.92
N MET A 376 9.21 -6.84 12.39
CA MET A 376 9.36 -5.37 12.56
C MET A 376 8.10 -4.47 12.33
N GLY A 377 6.90 -5.04 12.13
CA GLY A 377 5.63 -4.33 12.03
C GLY A 377 4.75 -4.35 13.30
N GLY A 378 5.15 -5.05 14.36
CA GLY A 378 4.53 -4.91 15.67
C GLY A 378 4.91 -3.57 16.28
N GLY A 379 4.00 -2.59 16.28
CA GLY A 379 4.19 -1.38 17.07
C GLY A 379 4.48 -1.74 18.55
N PRO A 380 5.01 -0.81 19.37
CA PRO A 380 5.41 -1.06 20.76
C PRO A 380 4.32 -1.60 21.72
N GLY A 381 3.11 -1.92 21.24
CA GLY A 381 1.92 -2.26 22.01
C GLY A 381 1.89 -3.67 22.62
N GLY A 382 2.88 -4.53 22.38
CA GLY A 382 3.00 -5.83 23.06
C GLY A 382 3.16 -5.74 24.59
N GLY A 383 3.42 -4.54 25.12
CA GLY A 383 3.62 -4.27 26.55
C GLY A 383 2.37 -3.98 27.38
N SER A 384 1.15 -4.26 26.90
CA SER A 384 -0.05 -4.12 27.74
C SER A 384 -0.11 -5.21 28.82
N THR A 385 -0.66 -4.89 30.01
CA THR A 385 -0.81 -5.87 31.11
C THR A 385 -1.61 -7.11 30.68
N VAL A 386 -2.63 -6.91 29.83
CA VAL A 386 -3.45 -7.99 29.27
C VAL A 386 -2.62 -8.93 28.38
N SER A 387 -1.70 -8.37 27.59
CA SER A 387 -0.77 -9.16 26.77
C SER A 387 0.16 -10.01 27.62
N SER A 388 0.70 -9.44 28.71
CA SER A 388 1.54 -10.20 29.64
C SER A 388 0.79 -11.30 30.38
N GLU A 389 -0.47 -11.07 30.78
CA GLU A 389 -1.29 -12.09 31.47
C GLU A 389 -1.60 -13.29 30.57
N VAL A 390 -2.02 -13.03 29.32
CA VAL A 390 -2.27 -14.09 28.34
C VAL A 390 -0.98 -14.85 28.05
N THR A 391 0.11 -14.15 27.77
CA THR A 391 1.42 -14.76 27.46
C THR A 391 1.91 -15.63 28.61
N ALA A 392 1.88 -15.12 29.84
CA ALA A 392 2.33 -15.87 31.01
C ALA A 392 1.45 -17.10 31.28
N TRP A 393 0.13 -16.98 31.10
CA TRP A 393 -0.77 -18.12 31.26
C TRP A 393 -0.53 -19.20 30.20
N VAL A 394 -0.36 -18.83 28.94
CA VAL A 394 -0.07 -19.78 27.85
C VAL A 394 1.28 -20.47 28.09
N GLN A 395 2.32 -19.74 28.48
CA GLN A 395 3.63 -20.34 28.78
C GLN A 395 3.58 -21.30 29.98
N LYS A 396 2.71 -21.04 30.96
CA LYS A 396 2.58 -21.87 32.16
C LYS A 396 1.79 -23.15 31.93
N ASN A 397 0.73 -23.11 31.11
CA ASN A 397 -0.22 -24.21 30.97
C ASN A 397 -0.12 -24.93 29.63
N GLY A 398 0.41 -24.28 28.59
CA GLY A 398 0.53 -24.86 27.26
C GLY A 398 1.77 -25.71 27.07
N THR A 399 1.67 -26.70 26.19
CA THR A 399 2.79 -27.55 25.78
C THR A 399 3.48 -26.97 24.55
N ALA A 400 4.77 -26.66 24.65
CA ALA A 400 5.53 -26.16 23.50
C ALA A 400 5.65 -27.23 22.40
N VAL A 401 5.27 -26.87 21.17
CA VAL A 401 5.45 -27.68 19.96
C VAL A 401 6.89 -27.54 19.50
N LYS A 402 7.60 -28.66 19.33
CA LYS A 402 9.01 -28.63 18.93
C LYS A 402 9.10 -28.47 17.41
N GLU A 403 10.12 -27.75 16.95
CA GLU A 403 10.36 -27.60 15.51
C GLU A 403 10.58 -28.94 14.80
N SER A 404 11.19 -29.91 15.49
CA SER A 404 11.35 -31.28 15.02
C SER A 404 10.03 -32.00 14.73
N ASP A 405 8.91 -31.55 15.30
CA ASP A 405 7.61 -32.19 15.14
C ASP A 405 6.96 -31.86 13.79
N TYR A 406 7.42 -30.77 13.15
CA TYR A 406 6.90 -30.32 11.85
C TYR A 406 7.97 -30.12 10.77
N SER A 407 9.26 -29.97 11.12
CA SER A 407 10.35 -29.79 10.17
C SER A 407 11.17 -31.08 9.99
N SER A 408 11.05 -31.73 8.83
CA SER A 408 11.92 -32.85 8.43
C SER A 408 13.21 -32.30 7.83
N GLY A 409 14.20 -31.97 8.66
CA GLY A 409 15.45 -31.38 8.20
C GLY A 409 16.24 -32.31 7.25
N SER A 410 16.51 -31.85 6.01
CA SER A 410 17.77 -32.16 5.35
C SER A 410 18.81 -31.15 5.84
N SER A 411 19.47 -31.47 6.95
CA SER A 411 20.66 -30.74 7.38
C SER A 411 21.81 -31.10 6.42
N SER A 412 22.05 -30.28 5.39
CA SER A 412 23.34 -30.32 4.70
C SER A 412 24.39 -29.72 5.62
N THR A 413 25.13 -30.60 6.30
CA THR A 413 26.30 -30.23 7.10
C THR A 413 27.38 -29.67 6.17
N SER A 414 27.64 -28.36 6.26
CA SER A 414 28.90 -27.76 5.82
C SER A 414 29.67 -27.33 7.08
N PRO A 415 30.93 -27.77 7.27
CA PRO A 415 31.68 -27.46 8.48
C PRO A 415 32.33 -26.07 8.34
N THR A 416 32.02 -25.14 9.23
CA THR A 416 32.87 -23.95 9.40
C THR A 416 32.93 -23.49 10.86
N SER A 417 34.11 -23.74 11.43
CA SER A 417 34.85 -22.98 12.45
C SER A 417 34.09 -22.34 13.63
N SER A 418 34.46 -22.84 14.80
CA SER A 418 34.30 -22.24 16.12
C SER A 418 34.75 -20.78 16.21
N SER A 419 33.83 -19.88 16.57
CA SER A 419 34.15 -18.59 17.17
C SER A 419 33.07 -18.15 18.16
N SER A 420 33.47 -18.15 19.43
CA SER A 420 33.01 -17.34 20.58
C SER A 420 31.58 -16.78 20.58
N SER A 421 30.82 -17.26 21.56
CA SER A 421 29.53 -16.80 22.05
C SER A 421 29.43 -15.28 22.24
N SER A 422 28.63 -14.63 21.41
CA SER A 422 27.90 -13.40 21.75
C SER A 422 26.41 -13.67 21.58
N SER A 423 25.67 -13.64 22.69
CA SER A 423 24.23 -13.84 22.76
C SER A 423 23.48 -12.78 21.94
N SER A 424 23.22 -13.10 20.68
CA SER A 424 22.21 -12.43 19.87
C SER A 424 20.90 -13.16 20.12
N GLN A 425 19.99 -12.55 20.87
CA GLN A 425 18.61 -13.02 21.01
C GLN A 425 17.96 -13.01 19.62
N SER A 426 17.98 -14.15 18.93
CA SER A 426 17.05 -14.40 17.84
C SER A 426 15.65 -14.39 18.43
N ASN A 427 14.77 -13.48 17.98
CA ASN A 427 13.35 -13.48 18.31
C ASN A 427 12.69 -14.78 17.80
N GLN A 428 12.85 -15.90 18.50
CA GLN A 428 12.20 -17.17 18.18
C GLN A 428 10.72 -17.08 18.54
N SER A 429 9.85 -17.23 17.54
CA SER A 429 8.44 -17.61 17.78
C SER A 429 8.38 -19.03 18.31
N THR A 430 7.53 -19.26 19.31
CA THR A 430 7.23 -20.60 19.83
C THR A 430 5.73 -20.84 19.72
N VAL A 431 5.35 -22.02 19.22
CA VAL A 431 3.96 -22.46 19.15
C VAL A 431 3.66 -23.32 20.38
N TYR A 432 2.54 -23.03 21.04
CA TYR A 432 2.04 -23.76 22.20
C TYR A 432 0.73 -24.45 21.84
N ARG A 433 0.59 -25.72 22.23
CA ARG A 433 -0.66 -26.46 22.25
C ARG A 433 -1.35 -26.26 23.60
N LEU A 434 -2.66 -26.06 23.57
CA LEU A 434 -3.55 -26.01 24.73
C LEU A 434 -4.71 -26.98 24.50
N ASP A 435 -4.98 -27.80 25.51
CA ASP A 435 -6.08 -28.74 25.54
C ASP A 435 -7.17 -28.26 26.52
N PRO A 436 -8.44 -28.68 26.37
CA PRO A 436 -9.51 -28.27 27.28
C PRO A 436 -9.24 -28.53 28.77
N SER A 437 -8.41 -29.53 29.08
CA SER A 437 -7.93 -29.86 30.43
C SER A 437 -7.00 -28.79 31.05
N ASP A 438 -6.40 -27.93 30.24
CA ASP A 438 -5.48 -26.89 30.73
C ASP A 438 -6.23 -25.68 31.31
N VAL A 439 -7.56 -25.65 31.13
CA VAL A 439 -8.44 -24.56 31.58
C VAL A 439 -9.15 -24.89 32.90
N SER A 440 -9.24 -26.17 33.27
CA SER A 440 -10.00 -26.67 34.43
C SER A 440 -9.41 -26.33 35.79
#